data_AF-A0AAW7XUT8-F1
#
_entry.id   AF-A0AAW7XUT8-F1
#
_cell.length_a   1.000
_cell.length_b   1.000
_cell.length_c   1.000
_cell.angle_alpha   90.00
_cell.angle_beta   90.00
_cell.angle_gamma   90.00
#
_symmetry.space_group_name_H-M   'P 1'
#
loop_
_entity.id
_entity.type
_entity.pdbx_description
1 polymer ?
#
loop_
_entity_poly.entity_id
_entity_poly.type
_entity_poly.pdbx_seq_one_letter_code
_entity_poly.pdbx_strand_id
1 'polypeptide(L)'
;MPNPQDALPAASPAQDEDRYHYQVIRRAIEILDKAALPLPLDALADELGMSPFHLQKTFSQWAGVSPKRFQQYLTLGHAKALIAQNHTLLDTTEATGLSGTGRLHDLFVRWEAMTPGEFARKGDGLSISYGWFDTPFGPSLAMATPRGLCAMAFASECSKQTAYDDLASRWPKADFIHAPEQVRPYIEAAIGGGEMKLHLLGAPFQIKVWEALLAIPSGQVTTYSDIARRIGSPNAVRAVGTAVGRNPVSWLIPCHRVLRKTGALGGYHWGLPVKRALLAYETAQAEEQHI
;
A
#
# COMPACT_ATOMS: atom_id res chain seq x y z
N MET A 1 -52.55 -9.29 -24.26
CA MET A 1 -52.69 -9.30 -22.79
C MET A 1 -51.32 -9.62 -22.22
N PRO A 2 -50.66 -8.70 -21.49
CA PRO A 2 -49.39 -9.00 -20.83
C PRO A 2 -49.59 -10.08 -19.76
N ASN A 3 -48.61 -10.98 -19.62
CA ASN A 3 -48.64 -12.12 -18.71
C ASN A 3 -48.63 -11.64 -17.24
N PRO A 4 -49.55 -12.10 -16.36
CA PRO A 4 -49.60 -11.68 -14.94
C PRO A 4 -48.38 -12.06 -14.08
N GLN A 5 -47.38 -12.74 -14.65
CA GLN A 5 -46.19 -13.24 -13.95
C GLN A 5 -44.92 -12.38 -14.15
N ASP A 6 -44.98 -11.27 -14.90
CA ASP A 6 -43.84 -10.34 -15.06
C ASP A 6 -43.77 -9.26 -13.97
N ALA A 7 -44.50 -9.41 -12.86
CA ALA A 7 -44.31 -8.56 -11.70
C ALA A 7 -43.01 -8.96 -10.98
N LEU A 8 -41.98 -8.12 -11.10
CA LEU A 8 -40.77 -8.18 -10.28
C LEU A 8 -41.18 -8.36 -8.80
N PRO A 9 -40.57 -9.30 -8.06
CA PRO A 9 -40.89 -9.48 -6.65
C PRO A 9 -40.67 -8.16 -5.90
N ALA A 10 -41.62 -7.80 -5.03
CA ALA A 10 -41.48 -6.64 -4.16
C ALA A 10 -40.16 -6.74 -3.38
N ALA A 11 -39.38 -5.65 -3.37
CA ALA A 11 -38.09 -5.61 -2.69
C ALA A 11 -38.27 -5.99 -1.20
N SER A 12 -37.34 -6.79 -0.67
CA SER A 12 -37.39 -7.15 0.74
C SER A 12 -36.99 -5.95 1.63
N PRO A 13 -37.46 -5.86 2.88
CA PRO A 13 -37.14 -4.75 3.78
C PRO A 13 -35.62 -4.53 3.95
N ALA A 14 -34.82 -5.60 3.94
CA ALA A 14 -33.36 -5.53 4.02
C ALA A 14 -32.71 -5.00 2.73
N GLN A 15 -33.30 -5.29 1.56
CA GLN A 15 -32.83 -4.76 0.28
C GLN A 15 -33.17 -3.28 0.11
N ASP A 16 -34.32 -2.85 0.64
CA ASP A 16 -34.70 -1.44 0.66
C ASP A 16 -33.84 -0.62 1.62
N GLU A 17 -33.49 -1.17 2.78
CA GLU A 17 -32.59 -0.54 3.75
C GLU A 17 -31.15 -0.42 3.22
N ASP A 18 -30.62 -1.46 2.57
CA ASP A 18 -29.30 -1.41 1.91
C ASP A 18 -29.27 -0.41 0.74
N ARG A 19 -30.35 -0.34 -0.04
CA ARG A 19 -30.48 0.60 -1.17
C ARG A 19 -30.63 2.04 -0.70
N TYR A 20 -31.35 2.26 0.40
CA TYR A 20 -31.45 3.57 1.07
C TYR A 20 -30.08 4.02 1.59
N HIS A 21 -29.37 3.17 2.36
CA HIS A 21 -28.04 3.48 2.85
C HIS A 21 -27.05 3.74 1.71
N TYR A 22 -27.09 2.97 0.63
CA TYR A 22 -26.28 3.24 -0.55
C TYR A 22 -26.53 4.64 -1.13
N GLN A 23 -27.79 5.06 -1.30
CA GLN A 23 -28.09 6.39 -1.84
C GLN A 23 -27.63 7.53 -0.92
N VAL A 24 -27.82 7.36 0.38
CA VAL A 24 -27.34 8.32 1.39
C VAL A 24 -25.81 8.45 1.33
N ILE A 25 -25.09 7.32 1.34
CA ILE A 25 -23.62 7.34 1.35
C ILE A 25 -23.04 7.81 0.03
N ARG A 26 -23.65 7.44 -1.10
CA ARG A 26 -23.30 8.01 -2.41
C ARG A 26 -23.39 9.53 -2.40
N ARG A 27 -24.51 10.09 -1.91
CA ARG A 27 -24.71 11.54 -1.83
C ARG A 27 -23.73 12.20 -0.87
N ALA A 28 -23.46 11.58 0.28
CA ALA A 28 -22.43 12.03 1.21
C ALA A 28 -21.05 12.10 0.55
N ILE A 29 -20.66 11.08 -0.20
CA ILE A 29 -19.39 11.05 -0.96
C ILE A 29 -19.38 12.15 -2.02
N GLU A 30 -20.46 12.34 -2.79
CA GLU A 30 -20.56 13.39 -3.82
C GLU A 30 -20.42 14.80 -3.21
N ILE A 31 -20.99 15.05 -2.03
CA ILE A 31 -20.84 16.33 -1.31
C ILE A 31 -19.38 16.50 -0.88
N LEU A 32 -18.79 15.48 -0.26
CA LEU A 32 -17.41 15.53 0.23
C LEU A 32 -16.37 15.68 -0.90
N ASP A 33 -16.63 15.10 -2.07
CA ASP A 33 -15.75 15.17 -3.25
C ASP A 33 -15.82 16.55 -3.93
N LYS A 34 -16.99 17.19 -3.92
CA LYS A 34 -17.18 18.55 -4.46
C LYS A 34 -16.77 19.66 -3.49
N ALA A 35 -16.61 19.34 -2.21
CA ALA A 35 -16.28 20.31 -1.19
C ALA A 35 -14.85 20.84 -1.42
N ALA A 36 -14.73 22.16 -1.59
CA ALA A 36 -13.42 22.81 -1.74
C ALA A 36 -12.57 22.71 -0.47
N LEU A 37 -13.20 22.63 0.70
CA LEU A 37 -12.55 22.49 2.00
C LEU A 37 -13.23 21.40 2.83
N PRO A 38 -12.52 20.80 3.81
CA PRO A 38 -13.11 19.80 4.69
C PRO A 38 -14.36 20.31 5.42
N LEU A 39 -15.46 19.56 5.32
CA LEU A 39 -16.73 19.86 5.96
C LEU A 39 -16.80 19.21 7.36
N PRO A 40 -17.25 19.94 8.39
CA PRO A 40 -17.57 19.33 9.67
C PRO A 40 -18.71 18.32 9.53
N LEU A 41 -18.72 17.30 10.38
CA LEU A 41 -19.70 16.22 10.32
C LEU A 41 -21.13 16.74 10.44
N ASP A 42 -21.35 17.76 11.27
CA ASP A 42 -22.67 18.34 11.50
C ASP A 42 -23.21 19.01 10.24
N ALA A 43 -22.39 19.78 9.52
CA ALA A 43 -22.79 20.39 8.26
C ALA A 43 -23.12 19.35 7.17
N LEU A 44 -22.33 18.28 7.09
CA LEU A 44 -22.61 17.17 6.16
C LEU A 44 -23.91 16.45 6.54
N ALA A 45 -24.18 16.30 7.84
CA ALA A 45 -25.40 15.67 8.35
C ALA A 45 -26.64 16.52 8.08
N ASP A 46 -26.55 17.83 8.29
CA ASP A 46 -27.60 18.80 7.98
C ASP A 46 -27.95 18.80 6.50
N GLU A 47 -26.95 18.76 5.60
CA GLU A 47 -27.17 18.72 4.15
C GLU A 47 -27.84 17.42 3.69
N LEU A 48 -27.63 16.32 4.42
CA LEU A 48 -28.25 15.03 4.17
C LEU A 48 -29.59 14.85 4.91
N GLY A 49 -29.99 15.80 5.77
CA GLY A 49 -31.20 15.70 6.59
C GLY A 49 -31.14 14.59 7.64
N MET A 50 -29.96 14.33 8.21
CA MET A 50 -29.70 13.23 9.14
C MET A 50 -29.01 13.71 10.42
N SER A 51 -29.07 12.91 11.48
CA SER A 51 -28.25 13.19 12.66
C SER A 51 -26.78 12.85 12.41
N PRO A 52 -25.82 13.60 12.99
CA PRO A 52 -24.39 13.35 12.85
C PRO A 52 -23.99 11.93 13.28
N PHE A 53 -24.60 11.43 14.36
CA PHE A 53 -24.36 10.08 14.88
C PHE A 53 -24.80 9.01 13.87
N HIS A 54 -26.01 9.16 13.31
CA HIS A 54 -26.53 8.20 12.34
C HIS A 54 -25.70 8.22 11.06
N LEU A 55 -25.37 9.40 10.53
CA LEU A 55 -24.51 9.54 9.37
C LEU A 55 -23.14 8.88 9.59
N GLN A 56 -22.47 9.16 10.72
CA GLN A 56 -21.16 8.58 11.03
C GLN A 56 -21.23 7.05 11.07
N LYS A 57 -22.25 6.49 11.73
CA LYS A 57 -22.43 5.04 11.84
C LYS A 57 -22.69 4.42 10.47
N THR A 58 -23.66 4.93 9.72
CA THR A 58 -24.03 4.42 8.38
C THR A 58 -22.86 4.53 7.41
N PHE A 59 -22.16 5.67 7.39
CA PHE A 59 -21.00 5.87 6.52
C PHE A 59 -19.86 4.92 6.89
N SER A 60 -19.56 4.74 8.18
CA SER A 60 -18.50 3.84 8.62
C SER A 60 -18.82 2.37 8.34
N GLN A 61 -20.08 1.97 8.49
CA GLN A 61 -20.52 0.60 8.20
C GLN A 61 -20.45 0.30 6.70
N TRP A 62 -20.85 1.26 5.86
CA TRP A 62 -20.88 1.07 4.41
C TRP A 62 -19.51 1.26 3.76
N ALA A 63 -18.81 2.36 4.05
CA ALA A 63 -17.53 2.73 3.43
C ALA A 63 -16.31 2.12 4.15
N GLY A 64 -16.49 1.52 5.33
CA GLY A 64 -15.41 0.96 6.15
C GLY A 64 -14.50 1.99 6.82
N VAL A 65 -14.76 3.28 6.65
CA VAL A 65 -14.02 4.41 7.26
C VAL A 65 -14.99 5.51 7.68
N SER A 66 -14.63 6.34 8.66
CA SER A 66 -15.47 7.47 9.05
C SER A 66 -15.44 8.61 8.01
N PRO A 67 -16.48 9.48 7.94
CA PRO A 67 -16.51 10.62 7.03
C PRO A 67 -15.27 11.51 7.16
N LYS A 68 -14.82 11.77 8.40
CA LYS A 68 -13.60 12.54 8.68
C LYS A 68 -12.35 11.89 8.09
N ARG A 69 -12.20 10.56 8.19
CA ARG A 69 -11.06 9.84 7.62
C ARG A 69 -11.10 9.85 6.09
N PHE A 70 -12.29 9.73 5.51
CA PHE A 70 -12.49 9.82 4.07
C PHE A 70 -12.08 11.20 3.54
N GLN A 71 -12.52 12.28 4.19
CA GLN A 71 -12.09 13.64 3.85
C GLN A 71 -10.57 13.81 3.97
N GLN A 72 -9.95 13.35 5.07
CA GLN A 72 -8.50 13.39 5.22
C GLN A 72 -7.77 12.69 4.06
N TYR A 73 -8.33 11.61 3.54
CA TYR A 73 -7.78 10.90 2.38
C TYR A 73 -7.91 11.72 1.08
N LEU A 74 -9.06 12.36 0.85
CA LEU A 74 -9.25 13.28 -0.29
C LEU A 74 -8.29 14.48 -0.19
N THR A 75 -8.19 15.09 0.99
CA THR A 75 -7.26 16.19 1.29
C THR A 75 -5.81 15.77 1.02
N LEU A 76 -5.40 14.56 1.41
CA LEU A 76 -4.06 14.04 1.09
C LEU A 76 -3.85 13.91 -0.42
N GLY A 77 -4.83 13.36 -1.14
CA GLY A 77 -4.76 13.20 -2.59
C GLY A 77 -4.56 14.54 -3.29
N HIS A 78 -5.35 15.55 -2.89
CA HIS A 78 -5.20 16.91 -3.39
C HIS A 78 -3.84 17.52 -3.02
N ALA A 79 -3.40 17.38 -1.76
CA ALA A 79 -2.10 17.86 -1.33
C ALA A 79 -0.94 17.24 -2.14
N LYS A 80 -0.99 15.93 -2.39
CA LYS A 80 -0.01 15.23 -3.23
C LYS A 80 0.00 15.74 -4.66
N ALA A 81 -1.17 16.03 -5.24
CA ALA A 81 -1.29 16.60 -6.58
C ALA A 81 -0.68 18.00 -6.67
N LEU A 82 -0.95 18.87 -5.70
CA LEU A 82 -0.38 20.22 -5.63
C LEU A 82 1.14 20.20 -5.43
N ILE A 83 1.63 19.36 -4.51
CA ILE A 83 3.08 19.17 -4.31
C ILE A 83 3.74 18.63 -5.58
N ALA A 84 3.09 17.72 -6.31
CA ALA A 84 3.59 17.21 -7.58
C ALA A 84 3.65 18.28 -8.69
N GLN A 85 2.84 19.34 -8.58
CA GLN A 85 2.84 20.53 -9.45
C GLN A 85 3.80 21.63 -8.93
N ASN A 86 4.69 21.30 -7.98
CA ASN A 86 5.70 22.20 -7.38
C ASN A 86 5.12 23.37 -6.56
N HIS A 87 3.90 23.25 -6.02
CA HIS A 87 3.42 24.20 -5.01
C HIS A 87 4.27 24.12 -3.73
N THR A 88 4.44 25.25 -3.04
CA THR A 88 5.12 25.24 -1.74
C THR A 88 4.26 24.51 -0.69
N LEU A 89 4.87 24.09 0.43
CA LEU A 89 4.11 23.49 1.52
C LEU A 89 3.07 24.44 2.11
N LEU A 90 3.35 25.76 2.07
CA LEU A 90 2.41 26.79 2.52
C LEU A 90 1.21 26.88 1.56
N ASP A 91 1.46 27.03 0.26
CA ASP A 91 0.38 27.10 -0.75
C ASP A 91 -0.47 25.83 -0.75
N THR A 92 0.18 24.67 -0.60
CA THR A 92 -0.50 23.38 -0.50
C THR A 92 -1.41 23.33 0.73
N THR A 93 -0.95 23.86 1.86
CA THR A 93 -1.73 23.91 3.10
C THR A 93 -2.96 24.80 2.93
N GLU A 94 -2.80 25.99 2.34
CA GLU A 94 -3.90 26.92 2.09
C GLU A 94 -4.93 26.33 1.12
N ALA A 95 -4.48 25.79 -0.02
CA ALA A 95 -5.35 25.22 -1.04
C ALA A 95 -6.10 23.95 -0.58
N THR A 96 -5.62 23.26 0.46
CA THR A 96 -6.27 22.06 1.02
C THR A 96 -7.10 22.36 2.28
N GLY A 97 -7.18 23.63 2.70
CA GLY A 97 -7.94 24.05 3.86
C GLY A 97 -7.39 23.56 5.20
N LEU A 98 -6.10 23.21 5.24
CA LEU A 98 -5.45 22.77 6.47
C LEU A 98 -5.06 23.99 7.31
N SER A 99 -5.18 23.87 8.63
CA SER A 99 -4.92 24.98 9.57
C SER A 99 -3.43 25.37 9.70
N GLY A 100 -2.54 24.77 8.92
CA GLY A 100 -1.10 24.99 8.99
C GLY A 100 -0.28 23.82 8.44
N THR A 101 0.98 24.09 8.10
CA THR A 101 1.93 23.11 7.55
C THR A 101 2.19 21.93 8.50
N GLY A 102 2.04 22.14 9.81
CA GLY A 102 2.06 21.07 10.81
C GLY A 102 0.94 20.04 10.61
N ARG A 103 -0.27 20.47 10.22
CA ARG A 103 -1.36 19.53 9.90
C ARG A 103 -1.12 18.80 8.60
N LEU A 104 -0.55 19.47 7.60
CA LEU A 104 -0.10 18.81 6.37
C LEU A 104 0.95 17.73 6.68
N HIS A 105 1.90 18.05 7.55
CA HIS A 105 2.90 17.11 8.05
C HIS A 105 2.27 15.90 8.76
N ASP A 106 1.40 16.14 9.76
CA ASP A 106 0.68 15.07 10.47
C ASP A 106 -0.07 14.15 9.51
N LEU A 107 -0.70 14.74 8.49
CA LEU A 107 -1.50 14.04 7.51
C LEU A 107 -0.63 13.15 6.61
N PHE A 108 0.52 13.64 6.16
CA PHE A 108 1.52 12.86 5.42
C PHE A 108 2.17 11.76 6.28
N VAL A 109 2.57 12.03 7.51
CA VAL A 109 3.14 11.00 8.38
C VAL A 109 2.11 9.91 8.67
N ARG A 110 0.86 10.32 8.94
CA ARG A 110 -0.24 9.39 9.22
C ARG A 110 -0.68 8.56 8.02
N TRP A 111 -0.62 9.12 6.80
CA TRP A 111 -1.22 8.52 5.59
C TRP A 111 -0.23 8.19 4.46
N GLU A 112 1.04 8.57 4.56
CA GLU A 112 2.13 8.25 3.62
C GLU A 112 3.42 7.77 4.30
N ALA A 113 3.46 7.67 5.64
CA ALA A 113 4.64 7.26 6.43
C ALA A 113 5.93 8.04 6.08
N MET A 114 5.78 9.26 5.56
CA MET A 114 6.85 10.17 5.17
C MET A 114 6.38 11.60 5.41
N THR A 115 7.30 12.56 5.37
CA THR A 115 6.95 13.98 5.46
C THR A 115 6.51 14.53 4.09
N PRO A 116 5.73 15.63 4.04
CA PRO A 116 5.39 16.31 2.79
C PRO A 116 6.64 16.74 2.01
N GLY A 117 7.72 17.11 2.71
CA GLY A 117 9.00 17.48 2.10
C GLY A 117 9.71 16.31 1.45
N GLU A 118 9.72 15.13 2.09
CA GLU A 118 10.25 13.90 1.48
C GLU A 118 9.43 13.50 0.25
N PHE A 119 8.11 13.62 0.32
CA PHE A 119 7.24 13.40 -0.84
C PHE A 119 7.50 14.40 -1.97
N ALA A 120 7.65 15.68 -1.66
CA ALA A 120 7.94 16.74 -2.63
C ALA A 120 9.27 16.54 -3.35
N ARG A 121 10.29 16.09 -2.60
CA ARG A 121 11.62 15.84 -3.15
C ARG A 121 11.62 14.65 -4.11
N LYS A 122 10.76 13.64 -3.97
CA LYS A 122 10.74 12.46 -4.87
C LYS A 122 12.13 11.80 -5.08
N GLY A 123 13.03 11.91 -4.09
CA GLY A 123 14.43 11.50 -4.20
C GLY A 123 15.43 12.60 -4.58
N ASP A 124 15.02 13.85 -4.78
CA ASP A 124 15.89 14.99 -5.06
C ASP A 124 16.93 15.19 -3.94
N GLY A 125 18.21 15.14 -4.32
CA GLY A 125 19.36 15.13 -3.42
C GLY A 125 19.63 13.79 -2.72
N LEU A 126 18.91 12.71 -3.06
CA LEU A 126 19.15 11.36 -2.57
C LEU A 126 19.98 10.58 -3.59
N SER A 127 21.21 10.23 -3.22
CA SER A 127 22.00 9.27 -3.98
C SER A 127 21.58 7.84 -3.63
N ILE A 128 21.29 7.05 -4.65
CA ILE A 128 20.92 5.63 -4.53
C ILE A 128 21.99 4.79 -5.22
N SER A 129 22.75 4.06 -4.43
CA SER A 129 23.73 3.10 -4.93
C SER A 129 23.01 1.83 -5.36
N TYR A 130 23.33 1.29 -6.53
CA TYR A 130 22.74 0.05 -7.03
C TYR A 130 23.78 -0.90 -7.59
N GLY A 131 23.43 -2.20 -7.60
CA GLY A 131 24.27 -3.25 -8.15
C GLY A 131 23.47 -4.50 -8.53
N TRP A 132 24.04 -5.29 -9.43
CA TRP A 132 23.51 -6.59 -9.83
C TRP A 132 24.31 -7.71 -9.20
N PHE A 133 23.60 -8.71 -8.69
CA PHE A 133 24.17 -9.84 -7.97
C PHE A 133 23.55 -11.14 -8.47
N ASP A 134 24.37 -12.18 -8.58
CA ASP A 134 23.87 -13.53 -8.81
C ASP A 134 23.36 -14.09 -7.48
N THR A 135 22.14 -14.62 -7.50
CA THR A 135 21.51 -15.27 -6.34
C THR A 135 21.01 -16.65 -6.74
N PRO A 136 20.71 -17.54 -5.77
CA PRO A 136 20.10 -18.84 -6.07
C PRO A 136 18.78 -18.75 -6.87
N PHE A 137 18.13 -17.58 -6.87
CA PHE A 137 16.86 -17.33 -7.56
C PHE A 137 17.04 -16.57 -8.89
N GLY A 138 18.29 -16.46 -9.35
CA GLY A 138 18.71 -15.76 -10.56
C GLY A 138 19.22 -14.34 -10.29
N PRO A 139 19.40 -13.52 -11.35
CA PRO A 139 19.97 -12.19 -11.22
C PRO A 139 19.07 -11.29 -10.36
N SER A 140 19.65 -10.68 -9.33
CA SER A 140 18.96 -9.75 -8.45
C SER A 140 19.56 -8.35 -8.54
N LEU A 141 18.68 -7.37 -8.61
CA LEU A 141 19.02 -5.96 -8.45
C LEU A 141 18.77 -5.56 -7.00
N ALA A 142 19.72 -4.87 -6.40
CA ALA A 142 19.54 -4.22 -5.12
C ALA A 142 19.91 -2.74 -5.20
N MET A 143 19.18 -1.92 -4.45
CA MET A 143 19.37 -0.48 -4.36
C MET A 143 19.39 -0.04 -2.90
N ALA A 144 20.40 0.73 -2.52
CA ALA A 144 20.58 1.23 -1.17
C ALA A 144 20.70 2.75 -1.14
N THR A 145 20.16 3.31 -0.06
CA THR A 145 20.36 4.71 0.33
C THR A 145 21.32 4.75 1.52
N PRO A 146 21.84 5.93 1.91
CA PRO A 146 22.59 6.05 3.17
C PRO A 146 21.83 5.59 4.43
N ARG A 147 20.50 5.48 4.36
CA ARG A 147 19.63 5.00 5.46
C ARG A 147 19.48 3.48 5.50
N GLY A 148 19.78 2.77 4.42
CA GLY A 148 19.55 1.33 4.29
C GLY A 148 19.09 0.89 2.90
N LEU A 149 18.84 -0.41 2.77
CA LEU A 149 18.34 -1.02 1.54
C LEU A 149 16.92 -0.53 1.25
N CYS A 150 16.70 0.02 0.07
CA CYS A 150 15.42 0.63 -0.30
C CYS A 150 14.69 -0.15 -1.39
N ALA A 151 15.39 -0.98 -2.17
CA ALA A 151 14.76 -1.83 -3.15
C ALA A 151 15.54 -3.11 -3.44
N MET A 152 14.80 -4.17 -3.77
CA MET A 152 15.34 -5.45 -4.22
C MET A 152 14.37 -6.13 -5.18
N ALA A 153 14.90 -6.59 -6.32
CA ALA A 153 14.13 -7.20 -7.40
C ALA A 153 14.84 -8.44 -7.98
N PHE A 154 14.09 -9.26 -8.72
CA PHE A 154 14.62 -10.35 -9.52
C PHE A 154 14.36 -10.10 -11.00
N ALA A 155 15.31 -10.50 -11.85
CA ALA A 155 15.24 -10.35 -13.30
C ALA A 155 15.32 -11.69 -14.04
N SER A 156 14.86 -12.78 -13.40
CA SER A 156 14.82 -14.11 -14.03
C SER A 156 13.68 -14.24 -15.04
N GLU A 157 12.59 -13.49 -14.82
CA GLU A 157 11.35 -13.54 -15.61
C GLU A 157 11.10 -12.25 -16.42
N CYS A 158 12.03 -11.30 -16.36
CA CYS A 158 11.97 -10.03 -17.08
C CYS A 158 13.39 -9.52 -17.41
N SER A 159 13.50 -8.48 -18.23
CA SER A 159 14.82 -7.91 -18.52
C SER A 159 15.40 -7.17 -17.30
N LYS A 160 16.74 -7.13 -17.20
CA LYS A 160 17.43 -6.31 -16.19
C LYS A 160 16.97 -4.85 -16.22
N GLN A 161 16.77 -4.30 -17.42
CA GLN A 161 16.27 -2.92 -17.59
C GLN A 161 14.86 -2.76 -17.02
N THR A 162 13.95 -3.69 -17.26
CA THR A 162 12.59 -3.65 -16.72
C THR A 162 12.57 -3.65 -15.20
N ALA A 163 13.39 -4.49 -14.57
CA ALA A 163 13.51 -4.52 -13.11
C ALA A 163 14.15 -3.22 -12.56
N TYR A 164 15.14 -2.67 -13.26
CA TYR A 164 15.72 -1.38 -12.91
C TYR A 164 14.70 -0.24 -12.99
N ASP A 165 14.00 -0.11 -14.12
CA ASP A 165 13.03 0.96 -14.34
C ASP A 165 11.87 0.90 -13.34
N ASP A 166 11.36 -0.31 -13.02
CA ASP A 166 10.33 -0.51 -12.00
C ASP A 166 10.81 0.03 -10.65
N LEU A 167 11.98 -0.39 -10.17
CA LEU A 167 12.51 0.06 -8.88
C LEU A 167 12.85 1.56 -8.89
N ALA A 168 13.49 2.05 -9.95
CA ALA A 168 13.88 3.44 -10.10
C ALA A 168 12.67 4.39 -10.18
N SER A 169 11.53 3.96 -10.73
CA SER A 169 10.34 4.80 -10.84
C SER A 169 9.76 5.22 -9.47
N ARG A 170 10.16 4.55 -8.38
CA ARG A 170 9.79 4.92 -7.01
C ARG A 170 10.55 6.16 -6.51
N TRP A 171 11.71 6.45 -7.11
CA TRP A 171 12.59 7.57 -6.77
C TRP A 171 12.96 8.39 -8.03
N PRO A 172 11.97 9.02 -8.71
CA PRO A 172 12.16 9.58 -10.05
C PRO A 172 13.10 10.80 -10.10
N LYS A 173 13.47 11.39 -8.95
CA LYS A 173 14.45 12.48 -8.86
C LYS A 173 15.75 12.08 -8.13
N ALA A 174 15.95 10.80 -7.84
CA ALA A 174 17.18 10.34 -7.20
C ALA A 174 18.34 10.20 -8.19
N ASP A 175 19.55 10.40 -7.67
CA ASP A 175 20.79 10.15 -8.41
C ASP A 175 21.18 8.68 -8.24
N PHE A 176 21.02 7.89 -9.31
CA PHE A 176 21.37 6.47 -9.27
C PHE A 176 22.84 6.26 -9.63
N ILE A 177 23.59 5.65 -8.71
CA ILE A 177 25.03 5.41 -8.84
C ILE A 177 25.26 3.90 -8.91
N HIS A 178 25.89 3.43 -9.99
CA HIS A 178 26.28 2.03 -10.06
C HIS A 178 27.51 1.79 -9.16
N ALA A 179 27.25 1.27 -7.97
CA ALA A 179 28.23 1.10 -6.88
C ALA A 179 27.95 -0.23 -6.15
N PRO A 180 28.14 -1.39 -6.83
CA PRO A 180 27.79 -2.70 -6.29
C PRO A 180 28.50 -3.04 -4.98
N GLU A 181 29.71 -2.52 -4.75
CA GLU A 181 30.46 -2.68 -3.51
C GLU A 181 29.76 -2.08 -2.28
N GLN A 182 28.99 -1.00 -2.46
CA GLN A 182 28.22 -0.37 -1.37
C GLN A 182 26.95 -1.15 -1.05
N VAL A 183 26.44 -1.93 -2.01
CA VAL A 183 25.19 -2.68 -1.89
C VAL A 183 25.42 -4.13 -1.48
N ARG A 184 26.57 -4.71 -1.84
CA ARG A 184 26.95 -6.10 -1.57
C ARG A 184 26.71 -6.55 -0.11
N PRO A 185 27.04 -5.75 0.93
CA PRO A 185 26.82 -6.18 2.31
C PRO A 185 25.35 -6.52 2.63
N TYR A 186 24.39 -5.85 1.97
CA TYR A 186 22.96 -6.14 2.17
C TYR A 186 22.55 -7.49 1.58
N ILE A 187 23.12 -7.87 0.44
CA ILE A 187 22.86 -9.16 -0.21
C ILE A 187 23.51 -10.29 0.58
N GLU A 188 24.75 -10.09 1.04
CA GLU A 188 25.44 -11.07 1.88
C GLU A 188 24.71 -11.27 3.22
N ALA A 189 24.22 -10.20 3.83
CA ALA A 189 23.36 -10.29 5.02
C ALA A 189 22.04 -11.01 4.73
N ALA A 190 21.42 -10.77 3.57
CA ALA A 190 20.18 -11.46 3.16
C ALA A 190 20.36 -12.97 3.04
N ILE A 191 21.51 -13.41 2.50
CA ILE A 191 21.85 -14.83 2.34
C ILE A 191 22.26 -15.45 3.68
N GLY A 192 23.08 -14.74 4.45
CA GLY A 192 23.68 -15.22 5.70
C GLY A 192 22.81 -15.06 6.95
N GLY A 193 21.60 -14.50 6.83
CA GLY A 193 20.70 -14.26 7.97
C GLY A 193 21.13 -13.12 8.90
N GLY A 194 21.87 -12.14 8.39
CA GLY A 194 22.32 -10.97 9.14
C GLY A 194 21.25 -9.90 9.32
N GLU A 195 21.40 -9.04 10.34
CA GLU A 195 20.55 -7.87 10.53
C GLU A 195 20.83 -6.79 9.46
N MET A 196 19.78 -6.14 8.97
CA MET A 196 19.92 -5.03 8.04
C MET A 196 18.86 -3.95 8.22
N LYS A 197 19.22 -2.71 7.88
CA LYS A 197 18.29 -1.57 7.86
C LYS A 197 17.59 -1.49 6.51
N LEU A 198 16.27 -1.41 6.54
CA LEU A 198 15.43 -1.13 5.39
C LEU A 198 15.01 0.34 5.40
N HIS A 199 15.01 0.97 4.23
CA HIS A 199 14.47 2.31 4.02
C HIS A 199 13.28 2.22 3.06
N LEU A 200 12.09 2.02 3.63
CA LEU A 200 10.87 1.76 2.88
C LEU A 200 10.12 3.05 2.57
N LEU A 201 9.65 3.17 1.33
CA LEU A 201 8.77 4.23 0.88
C LEU A 201 7.42 3.61 0.50
N GLY A 202 6.35 3.96 1.21
CA GLY A 202 5.02 3.45 0.92
C GLY A 202 3.95 4.04 1.83
N ALA A 203 2.69 3.96 1.40
CA ALA A 203 1.56 4.35 2.23
C ALA A 203 1.52 3.49 3.52
N PRO A 204 1.03 3.98 4.66
CA PRO A 204 1.03 3.28 5.93
C PRO A 204 0.26 1.97 5.89
N PHE A 205 -0.77 1.87 5.03
CA PHE A 205 -1.41 0.57 4.80
C PHE A 205 -0.44 -0.44 4.18
N GLN A 206 0.39 -0.01 3.23
CA GLN A 206 1.43 -0.84 2.64
C GLN A 206 2.51 -1.17 3.66
N ILE A 207 2.99 -0.18 4.43
CA ILE A 207 3.96 -0.39 5.51
C ILE A 207 3.45 -1.44 6.52
N LYS A 208 2.21 -1.31 7.01
CA LYS A 208 1.58 -2.29 7.91
C LYS A 208 1.50 -3.69 7.30
N VAL A 209 1.18 -3.77 6.00
CA VAL A 209 1.19 -5.05 5.28
C VAL A 209 2.61 -5.62 5.26
N TRP A 210 3.62 -4.83 4.90
CA TRP A 210 5.02 -5.27 4.83
C TRP A 210 5.60 -5.65 6.19
N GLU A 211 5.27 -4.93 7.26
CA GLU A 211 5.57 -5.30 8.64
C GLU A 211 4.95 -6.67 9.01
N ALA A 212 3.68 -6.88 8.65
CA ALA A 212 3.02 -8.17 8.86
C ALA A 212 3.64 -9.31 8.03
N LEU A 213 4.22 -9.01 6.87
CA LEU A 213 4.99 -9.98 6.08
C LEU A 213 6.30 -10.34 6.77
N LEU A 214 7.05 -9.35 7.28
CA LEU A 214 8.32 -9.58 7.98
C LEU A 214 8.16 -10.48 9.21
N ALA A 215 6.98 -10.49 9.83
CA ALA A 215 6.66 -11.37 10.96
C ALA A 215 6.38 -12.84 10.59
N ILE A 216 6.35 -13.19 9.29
CA ILE A 216 6.17 -14.58 8.85
C ILE A 216 7.54 -15.27 8.91
N PRO A 217 7.73 -16.36 9.66
CA PRO A 217 9.01 -17.08 9.70
C PRO A 217 9.39 -17.70 8.35
N SER A 218 10.69 -17.94 8.14
CA SER A 218 11.17 -18.73 7.00
C SER A 218 10.55 -20.13 7.00
N GLY A 219 10.18 -20.64 5.83
CA GLY A 219 9.57 -21.96 5.66
C GLY A 219 8.07 -22.01 6.00
N GLN A 220 7.49 -20.92 6.51
CA GLN A 220 6.05 -20.82 6.77
C GLN A 220 5.33 -20.01 5.69
N VAL A 221 4.06 -20.34 5.50
CA VAL A 221 3.17 -19.63 4.57
C VAL A 221 1.94 -19.09 5.28
N THR A 222 1.32 -18.06 4.70
CA THR A 222 0.09 -17.46 5.19
C THR A 222 -0.85 -17.11 4.03
N THR A 223 -2.05 -16.61 4.32
CA THR A 223 -3.00 -16.19 3.29
C THR A 223 -3.19 -14.67 3.25
N TYR A 224 -3.62 -14.13 2.11
CA TYR A 224 -4.00 -12.71 2.01
C TYR A 224 -5.06 -12.31 3.05
N SER A 225 -6.00 -13.21 3.36
CA SER A 225 -7.01 -13.01 4.41
C SER A 225 -6.42 -13.00 5.81
N ASP A 226 -5.38 -13.79 6.08
CA ASP A 226 -4.70 -13.77 7.38
C ASP A 226 -3.94 -12.47 7.60
N ILE A 227 -3.23 -11.99 6.57
CA ILE A 227 -2.58 -10.67 6.64
C ILE A 227 -3.62 -9.57 6.88
N ALA A 228 -4.74 -9.59 6.14
CA ALA A 228 -5.84 -8.63 6.34
C ALA A 228 -6.36 -8.63 7.79
N ARG A 229 -6.50 -9.80 8.41
CA ARG A 229 -6.86 -9.93 9.83
C ARG A 229 -5.77 -9.40 10.76
N ARG A 230 -4.51 -9.78 10.54
CA ARG A 230 -3.36 -9.37 11.37
C ARG A 230 -3.18 -7.85 11.41
N ILE A 231 -3.41 -7.15 10.31
CA ILE A 231 -3.32 -5.68 10.25
C ILE A 231 -4.61 -4.97 10.73
N GLY A 232 -5.59 -5.70 11.28
CA GLY A 232 -6.85 -5.15 11.78
C GLY A 232 -7.81 -4.67 10.68
N SER A 233 -7.66 -5.17 9.45
CA SER A 233 -8.48 -4.77 8.28
C SER A 233 -9.04 -5.99 7.54
N PRO A 234 -9.88 -6.84 8.18
CA PRO A 234 -10.29 -8.14 7.65
C PRO A 234 -10.98 -8.09 6.28
N ASN A 235 -11.67 -6.99 5.97
CA ASN A 235 -12.38 -6.82 4.71
C ASN A 235 -11.47 -6.30 3.57
N ALA A 236 -10.21 -5.97 3.85
CA ALA A 236 -9.29 -5.33 2.91
C ALA A 236 -8.42 -6.31 2.11
N VAL A 237 -8.87 -7.55 1.90
CA VAL A 237 -8.06 -8.63 1.27
C VAL A 237 -7.50 -8.24 -0.10
N ARG A 238 -8.28 -7.55 -0.93
CA ARG A 238 -7.82 -7.08 -2.25
C ARG A 238 -6.75 -6.00 -2.13
N ALA A 239 -6.94 -5.03 -1.23
CA ALA A 239 -5.94 -4.00 -0.96
C ALA A 239 -4.65 -4.58 -0.40
N VAL A 240 -4.74 -5.60 0.46
CA VAL A 240 -3.57 -6.38 0.91
C VAL A 240 -2.86 -7.01 -0.29
N GLY A 241 -3.59 -7.66 -1.22
CA GLY A 241 -3.00 -8.21 -2.44
C GLY A 241 -2.19 -7.18 -3.24
N THR A 242 -2.74 -5.98 -3.43
CA THR A 242 -2.05 -4.87 -4.09
C THR A 242 -0.81 -4.41 -3.32
N ALA A 243 -0.88 -4.30 -1.99
CA ALA A 243 0.24 -3.91 -1.15
C ALA A 243 1.37 -4.96 -1.15
N VAL A 244 1.02 -6.25 -1.09
CA VAL A 244 1.96 -7.38 -1.22
C VAL A 244 2.66 -7.33 -2.57
N GLY A 245 1.94 -7.07 -3.67
CA GLY A 245 2.51 -6.95 -5.01
C GLY A 245 3.42 -5.73 -5.18
N ARG A 246 3.20 -4.67 -4.41
CA ARG A 246 4.01 -3.44 -4.41
C ARG A 246 5.23 -3.48 -3.50
N ASN A 247 5.57 -4.63 -2.95
CA ASN A 247 6.74 -4.80 -2.10
C ASN A 247 8.03 -4.27 -2.79
N PRO A 248 8.70 -3.24 -2.24
CA PRO A 248 9.91 -2.69 -2.83
C PRO A 248 11.15 -3.55 -2.60
N VAL A 249 11.19 -4.38 -1.55
CA VAL A 249 12.37 -5.16 -1.17
C VAL A 249 12.01 -6.66 -1.18
N SER A 250 11.89 -7.21 -2.39
CA SER A 250 11.53 -8.63 -2.55
C SER A 250 12.56 -9.57 -1.93
N TRP A 251 12.11 -10.78 -1.58
CA TRP A 251 12.82 -11.78 -0.76
C TRP A 251 12.95 -11.40 0.72
N LEU A 252 13.46 -10.20 1.03
CA LEU A 252 13.62 -9.74 2.43
C LEU A 252 12.30 -9.42 3.11
N ILE A 253 11.44 -8.64 2.46
CA ILE A 253 10.03 -8.60 2.82
C ILE A 253 9.39 -9.80 2.12
N PRO A 254 8.95 -10.84 2.86
CA PRO A 254 8.69 -12.15 2.28
C PRO A 254 7.28 -12.26 1.66
N CYS A 255 7.02 -11.45 0.63
CA CYS A 255 5.75 -11.43 -0.09
C CYS A 255 5.44 -12.75 -0.82
N HIS A 256 6.46 -13.59 -1.08
CA HIS A 256 6.31 -14.95 -1.64
C HIS A 256 5.64 -15.92 -0.66
N ARG A 257 5.68 -15.67 0.65
CA ARG A 257 5.03 -16.50 1.68
C ARG A 257 3.50 -16.36 1.73
N VAL A 258 2.92 -15.45 0.94
CA VAL A 258 1.47 -15.21 0.91
C VAL A 258 0.78 -15.97 -0.23
N LEU A 259 -0.19 -16.81 0.12
CA LEU A 259 -0.95 -17.67 -0.77
C LEU A 259 -2.43 -17.29 -0.83
N ARG A 260 -3.14 -17.85 -1.81
CA ARG A 260 -4.61 -17.80 -1.84
C ARG A 260 -5.15 -18.69 -0.72
N LYS A 261 -6.39 -18.43 -0.27
CA LYS A 261 -7.06 -19.26 0.75
C LYS A 261 -7.19 -20.74 0.34
N THR A 262 -7.20 -21.02 -0.96
CA THR A 262 -7.21 -22.38 -1.51
C THR A 262 -5.86 -23.11 -1.41
N GLY A 263 -4.81 -22.47 -0.91
CA GLY A 263 -3.43 -22.97 -0.94
C GLY A 263 -2.72 -22.73 -2.29
N ALA A 264 -3.44 -22.32 -3.33
CA ALA A 264 -2.84 -22.02 -4.62
C ALA A 264 -1.95 -20.76 -4.58
N LEU A 265 -0.92 -20.74 -5.42
CA LEU A 265 -0.09 -19.55 -5.60
C LEU A 265 -0.92 -18.38 -6.13
N GLY A 266 -0.86 -17.25 -5.43
CA GLY A 266 -1.20 -15.95 -6.00
C GLY A 266 -0.07 -15.43 -6.90
N GLY A 267 -0.32 -14.33 -7.60
CA GLY A 267 0.71 -13.65 -8.39
C GLY A 267 1.95 -13.27 -7.57
N TYR A 268 3.04 -13.03 -8.27
CA TYR A 268 4.30 -12.53 -7.72
C TYR A 268 4.87 -11.51 -8.68
N HIS A 269 5.30 -10.36 -8.16
CA HIS A 269 5.71 -9.22 -8.99
C HIS A 269 6.85 -9.59 -9.95
N TRP A 270 7.80 -10.41 -9.48
CA TRP A 270 8.94 -10.89 -10.29
C TRP A 270 8.74 -12.29 -10.89
N GLY A 271 7.49 -12.73 -11.02
CA GLY A 271 7.11 -13.97 -11.69
C GLY A 271 6.94 -15.19 -10.77
N LEU A 272 6.02 -16.06 -11.17
CA LEU A 272 5.65 -17.25 -10.38
C LEU A 272 6.78 -18.29 -10.22
N PRO A 273 7.69 -18.50 -11.19
CA PRO A 273 8.82 -19.40 -11.00
C PRO A 273 9.73 -18.98 -9.84
N VAL A 274 10.04 -17.69 -9.72
CA VAL A 274 10.83 -17.14 -8.60
C VAL A 274 10.14 -17.40 -7.26
N LYS A 275 8.83 -17.16 -7.17
CA LYS A 275 8.03 -17.45 -5.97
C LYS A 275 8.09 -18.92 -5.56
N ARG A 276 8.01 -19.85 -6.53
CA ARG A 276 8.13 -21.30 -6.27
C ARG A 276 9.52 -21.66 -5.76
N ALA A 277 10.56 -21.13 -6.40
CA ALA A 277 11.95 -21.40 -6.02
C ALA A 277 12.24 -20.92 -4.60
N LEU A 278 11.79 -19.71 -4.24
CA LEU A 278 11.92 -19.17 -2.88
C LEU A 278 11.23 -20.04 -1.83
N LEU A 279 9.97 -20.45 -2.09
CA LEU A 279 9.24 -21.32 -1.17
C LEU A 279 9.93 -22.68 -1.01
N ALA A 280 10.36 -23.31 -2.11
CA ALA A 280 11.04 -24.59 -2.06
C ALA A 280 12.38 -24.52 -1.32
N TYR A 281 13.16 -23.46 -1.55
CA TYR A 281 14.42 -23.22 -0.86
C TYR A 281 14.22 -23.08 0.66
N GLU A 282 13.24 -22.30 1.09
CA GLU A 282 12.95 -22.12 2.51
C GLU A 282 12.42 -23.39 3.17
N THR A 283 11.59 -24.18 2.48
CA THR A 283 11.12 -25.47 2.99
C THR A 283 12.27 -26.46 3.15
N ALA A 284 13.18 -26.56 2.18
CA ALA A 284 14.34 -27.44 2.27
C ALA A 284 15.25 -27.08 3.46
N GLN A 285 15.54 -25.78 3.64
CA GLN A 285 16.33 -25.30 4.76
C GLN A 285 15.66 -25.56 6.12
N ALA A 286 14.32 -25.45 6.19
CA ALA A 286 13.59 -25.76 7.42
C ALA A 286 13.64 -27.27 7.75
N GLU A 287 13.57 -28.15 6.76
CA GLU A 287 13.68 -29.60 6.96
C GLU A 287 15.08 -30.01 7.45
N GLU A 288 16.14 -29.43 6.89
CA GLU A 288 17.53 -29.69 7.32
C GLU A 288 17.80 -29.27 8.78
N GLN A 289 17.10 -28.26 9.30
CA GLN A 289 17.26 -27.80 10.68
C GLN A 289 16.49 -28.64 11.72
N HIS A 290 15.61 -29.54 11.28
CA HIS A 290 14.83 -30.43 12.15
C HIS A 290 15.33 -31.89 12.14
N ILE A 291 16.44 -32.16 11.43
CA ILE A 291 17.17 -33.43 11.43
C ILE A 291 18.40 -33.29 12.32
#